data_AF-A0A7R9HXF1-F1
#
_entry.id   AF-A0A7R9HXF1-F1
#
_cell.length_a   1.000
_cell.length_b   1.000
_cell.length_c   1.000
_cell.angle_alpha   90.00
_cell.angle_beta   90.00
_cell.angle_gamma   90.00
#
_symmetry.space_group_name_H-M   'P 1'
#
loop_
_entity.id
_entity.type
_entity.pdbx_description
1 polymer ?
#
loop_
_entity_poly.entity_id
_entity_poly.type
_entity_poly.pdbx_seq_one_letter_code
_entity_poly.pdbx_strand_id
1 'polypeptide(L)'
;MSSCDKWQMGSGKHAMKSPRGVHDALPQVELSNEAAQQVEKELCWCILQLQTSLILHKMTPKQAQDASHTINILKSPTAPLAKKRQIMRNTFGDYRAKMAEEENQFRKELEGVLGSERGLRLAKVRKTLQ
;
A
#
# COMPACT_ATOMS: atom_id res chain seq x y z
N MET A 1 14.93 20.01 -47.67
CA MET A 1 14.69 18.58 -48.01
C MET A 1 16.06 17.92 -48.00
N SER A 2 16.53 17.50 -46.82
CA SER A 2 16.61 16.09 -46.41
C SER A 2 17.18 15.19 -47.51
N SER A 3 18.44 14.80 -47.38
CA SER A 3 18.91 13.52 -47.89
C SER A 3 19.99 12.99 -46.95
N CYS A 4 19.71 11.79 -46.45
CA CYS A 4 20.50 11.01 -45.51
C CYS A 4 21.87 10.63 -46.07
N ASP A 5 22.93 11.18 -45.51
CA ASP A 5 24.28 10.64 -45.65
C ASP A 5 24.45 9.43 -44.72
N LYS A 6 24.32 8.26 -45.34
CA LYS A 6 25.31 7.17 -45.32
C LYS A 6 26.04 6.94 -43.98
N TRP A 7 25.56 5.97 -43.21
CA TRP A 7 26.42 5.22 -42.30
C TRP A 7 26.41 3.74 -42.64
N GLN A 8 27.62 3.28 -42.91
CA GLN A 8 28.03 2.03 -43.51
C GLN A 8 28.43 1.05 -42.40
N MET A 9 27.96 -0.19 -42.56
CA MET A 9 28.25 -1.45 -41.87
C MET A 9 29.50 -1.51 -40.97
N GLY A 10 29.31 -1.94 -39.72
CA GLY A 10 30.35 -2.50 -38.85
C GLY A 10 29.99 -3.93 -38.46
N SER A 11 30.76 -4.90 -38.95
CA SER A 11 30.61 -6.33 -38.67
C SER A 11 31.22 -6.72 -37.32
N GLY A 12 30.46 -7.40 -36.46
CA GLY A 12 30.95 -8.02 -35.23
C GLY A 12 30.34 -9.42 -35.07
N LYS A 13 31.19 -10.44 -35.17
CA LYS A 13 30.87 -11.87 -35.24
C LYS A 13 31.31 -12.55 -33.95
N HIS A 14 30.40 -12.84 -33.02
CA HIS A 14 30.70 -13.73 -31.89
C HIS A 14 29.52 -14.66 -31.62
N ALA A 15 29.70 -15.92 -32.01
CA ALA A 15 28.89 -17.04 -31.55
C ALA A 15 29.21 -17.33 -30.08
N MET A 16 28.20 -17.30 -29.22
CA MET A 16 28.26 -17.88 -27.88
C MET A 16 26.99 -18.70 -27.63
N LYS A 17 27.13 -19.98 -27.96
CA LYS A 17 26.50 -21.17 -27.38
C LYS A 17 25.49 -20.95 -26.24
N SER A 18 24.29 -21.48 -26.47
CA SER A 18 23.38 -21.91 -25.41
C SER A 18 23.94 -23.15 -24.71
N PRO A 19 23.87 -23.20 -23.36
CA PRO A 19 23.58 -24.48 -22.70
C PRO A 19 22.32 -24.38 -21.85
N ARG A 20 21.46 -25.39 -22.02
CA ARG A 20 20.37 -25.75 -21.12
C ARG A 20 20.91 -25.96 -19.70
N GLY A 21 20.24 -25.38 -18.71
CA GLY A 21 20.41 -25.66 -17.29
C GLY A 21 19.07 -25.43 -16.60
N VAL A 22 18.35 -26.52 -16.34
CA VAL A 22 17.11 -26.54 -15.58
C VAL A 22 17.50 -26.51 -14.11
N HIS A 23 17.26 -25.39 -13.42
CA HIS A 23 17.21 -25.35 -11.96
C HIS A 23 16.10 -24.38 -11.55
N ASP A 24 15.05 -24.95 -10.97
CA ASP A 24 13.91 -24.37 -10.24
C ASP A 24 13.78 -22.83 -10.23
N ALA A 25 12.95 -22.32 -11.14
CA ALA A 25 12.53 -20.92 -11.17
C ALA A 25 11.15 -20.74 -10.52
N LEU A 26 11.04 -20.90 -9.20
CA LEU A 26 9.84 -20.61 -8.40
C LEU A 26 10.24 -20.16 -6.98
N PRO A 27 10.87 -18.98 -6.84
CA PRO A 27 10.43 -18.06 -5.78
C PRO A 27 10.40 -16.57 -6.20
N GLN A 28 10.77 -16.21 -7.42
CA GLN A 28 10.97 -14.80 -7.82
C GLN A 28 9.65 -14.05 -8.14
N VAL A 29 8.61 -14.75 -8.57
CA VAL A 29 7.33 -14.14 -8.99
C VAL A 29 6.42 -13.83 -7.80
N GLU A 30 6.45 -14.67 -6.76
CA GLU A 30 5.68 -14.48 -5.52
C GLU A 30 6.13 -13.19 -4.83
N LEU A 31 7.44 -13.02 -4.54
CA LEU A 31 7.99 -11.87 -3.82
C LEU A 31 7.63 -10.50 -4.42
N SER A 32 7.45 -10.44 -5.74
CA SER A 32 7.01 -9.23 -6.43
C SER A 32 5.53 -8.91 -6.20
N ASN A 33 4.70 -9.93 -5.99
CA ASN A 33 3.27 -9.81 -5.72
C ASN A 33 3.02 -9.32 -4.30
N GLU A 34 3.69 -9.87 -3.29
CA GLU A 34 3.54 -9.40 -1.90
C GLU A 34 3.98 -7.94 -1.74
N ALA A 35 5.09 -7.56 -2.40
CA ALA A 35 5.56 -6.17 -2.38
C ALA A 35 4.55 -5.22 -3.05
N ALA A 36 3.91 -5.65 -4.15
CA ALA A 36 2.87 -4.87 -4.82
C ALA A 36 1.60 -4.74 -3.96
N GLN A 37 1.16 -5.83 -3.34
CA GLN A 37 0.02 -5.84 -2.42
C GLN A 37 0.27 -4.94 -1.20
N GLN A 38 1.49 -4.96 -0.65
CA GLN A 38 1.83 -4.09 0.47
C GLN A 38 1.73 -2.61 0.06
N VAL A 39 2.21 -2.25 -1.13
CA VAL A 39 2.08 -0.89 -1.66
C VAL A 39 0.61 -0.49 -1.84
N GLU A 40 -0.21 -1.39 -2.36
CA GLU A 40 -1.64 -1.15 -2.54
C GLU A 40 -2.34 -0.97 -1.18
N LYS A 41 -2.04 -1.80 -0.19
CA LYS A 41 -2.53 -1.66 1.18
C LYS A 41 -2.15 -0.30 1.78
N GLU A 42 -0.90 0.11 1.62
CA GLU A 42 -0.39 1.41 2.08
C GLU A 42 -1.15 2.58 1.41
N LEU A 43 -1.37 2.50 0.09
CA LEU A 43 -2.12 3.51 -0.67
C LEU A 43 -3.57 3.61 -0.21
N CYS A 44 -4.25 2.46 -0.09
CA CYS A 44 -5.63 2.38 0.37
C CYS A 44 -5.79 2.99 1.75
N TRP A 45 -4.88 2.69 2.68
CA TRP A 45 -4.91 3.28 4.02
C TRP A 45 -4.75 4.81 3.97
N CYS A 46 -3.78 5.33 3.22
CA CYS A 46 -3.58 6.78 3.11
C CYS A 46 -4.80 7.49 2.49
N ILE A 47 -5.42 6.90 1.47
CA ILE A 47 -6.64 7.43 0.85
C ILE A 47 -7.79 7.44 1.87
N LEU A 48 -7.98 6.34 2.60
CA LEU A 48 -9.02 6.23 3.61
C LEU A 48 -8.85 7.30 4.70
N GLN A 49 -7.64 7.53 5.19
CA GLN A 49 -7.38 8.57 6.20
C GLN A 49 -7.73 9.98 5.70
N LEU A 50 -7.40 10.31 4.44
CA LEU A 50 -7.77 11.60 3.85
C LEU A 50 -9.30 11.71 3.70
N GLN A 51 -9.96 10.67 3.19
CA GLN A 51 -11.42 10.67 3.01
C GLN A 51 -12.17 10.78 4.34
N THR A 52 -11.74 10.04 5.36
CA THR A 52 -12.31 10.13 6.72
C THR A 52 -12.14 11.53 7.28
N SER A 53 -10.98 12.17 7.09
CA SER A 53 -10.73 13.54 7.58
C SER A 53 -11.61 14.57 6.87
N LEU A 54 -11.90 14.37 5.58
CA LEU A 54 -12.84 15.19 4.81
C LEU A 54 -14.29 15.03 5.32
N ILE A 55 -14.75 13.79 5.50
CA ILE A 55 -16.11 13.48 5.95
C ILE A 55 -16.36 14.03 7.36
N LEU A 56 -15.38 13.91 8.26
CA LEU A 56 -15.49 14.39 9.63
C LEU A 56 -15.28 15.91 9.76
N HIS A 57 -15.11 16.64 8.65
CA HIS A 57 -14.79 18.07 8.61
C HIS A 57 -13.65 18.48 9.56
N LYS A 58 -12.66 17.60 9.76
CA LYS A 58 -11.51 17.84 10.64
C LYS A 58 -10.44 18.74 10.01
N MET A 59 -10.72 19.30 8.83
CA MET A 59 -9.77 20.04 8.00
C MET A 59 -10.30 21.43 7.68
N THR A 60 -9.39 22.40 7.59
CA THR A 60 -9.70 23.72 7.03
C THR A 60 -10.05 23.60 5.54
N PRO A 61 -10.78 24.57 4.93
CA PRO A 61 -11.15 24.52 3.52
C PRO A 61 -9.95 24.34 2.57
N LYS A 62 -8.81 25.00 2.88
CA LYS A 62 -7.57 24.86 2.13
C LYS A 62 -7.01 23.43 2.22
N GLN A 63 -6.94 22.89 3.43
CA GLN A 63 -6.49 21.51 3.65
C GLN A 63 -7.41 20.48 2.99
N ALA A 64 -8.72 20.74 2.94
CA ALA A 64 -9.69 19.88 2.27
C ALA A 64 -9.48 19.85 0.75
N GLN A 65 -9.19 21.00 0.14
CA GLN A 65 -8.83 21.10 -1.28
C GLN A 65 -7.53 20.36 -1.57
N ASP A 66 -6.49 20.58 -0.75
CA ASP A 66 -5.19 19.90 -0.89
C ASP A 66 -5.31 18.38 -0.70
N ALA A 67 -6.14 17.93 0.25
CA ALA A 67 -6.44 16.52 0.48
C ALA A 67 -7.16 15.90 -0.73
N SER A 68 -8.13 16.60 -1.30
CA SER A 68 -8.85 16.15 -2.50
C SER A 68 -7.91 16.01 -3.71
N HIS A 69 -7.01 16.98 -3.91
CA HIS A 69 -5.98 16.90 -4.94
C HIS A 69 -5.03 15.72 -4.72
N THR A 70 -4.61 15.53 -3.48
CA THR A 70 -3.74 14.41 -3.06
C THR A 70 -4.40 13.06 -3.36
N ILE A 71 -5.67 12.88 -2.98
CA ILE A 71 -6.45 11.66 -3.27
C ILE A 71 -6.47 11.37 -4.78
N ASN A 72 -6.69 12.38 -5.62
CA ASN A 72 -6.73 12.22 -7.07
C ASN A 72 -5.38 11.72 -7.62
N ILE A 73 -4.25 12.23 -7.11
CA ILE A 73 -2.92 11.76 -7.52
C ILE A 73 -2.70 10.31 -7.07
N LEU A 74 -3.07 9.96 -5.84
CA LEU A 74 -2.87 8.61 -5.30
C LEU A 74 -3.70 7.57 -6.05
N LYS A 75 -4.94 7.91 -6.45
CA LYS A 75 -5.83 7.06 -7.26
C LYS A 75 -5.43 6.98 -8.72
N SER A 76 -4.67 7.95 -9.24
CA SER A 76 -4.29 7.96 -10.65
C SER A 76 -3.44 6.73 -11.00
N PRO A 77 -3.80 5.96 -12.04
CA PRO A 77 -2.98 4.84 -12.52
C PRO A 77 -1.71 5.33 -13.23
N THR A 78 -1.70 6.57 -13.72
CA THR A 78 -0.59 7.15 -14.49
C THR A 78 0.48 7.80 -13.61
N ALA A 79 0.19 8.01 -12.32
CA ALA A 79 1.16 8.60 -11.39
C ALA A 79 2.25 7.58 -11.01
N PRO A 80 3.55 7.89 -11.22
CA PRO A 80 4.64 7.00 -10.84
C PRO A 80 4.63 6.70 -9.34
N LEU A 81 4.93 5.45 -8.98
CA LEU A 81 4.88 5.00 -7.58
C LEU A 81 5.80 5.82 -6.65
N ALA A 82 6.98 6.22 -7.11
CA ALA A 82 7.89 7.06 -6.34
C ALA A 82 7.23 8.38 -5.91
N LYS A 83 6.47 9.00 -6.81
CA LYS A 83 5.70 10.23 -6.54
C LYS A 83 4.60 9.96 -5.51
N LYS A 84 3.87 8.86 -5.64
CA LYS A 84 2.84 8.47 -4.65
C LYS A 84 3.43 8.31 -3.26
N ARG A 85 4.56 7.60 -3.12
CA ARG A 85 5.27 7.43 -1.84
C ARG A 85 5.79 8.75 -1.26
N GLN A 86 6.25 9.66 -2.11
CA GLN A 86 6.68 10.99 -1.67
C GLN A 86 5.51 11.77 -1.08
N ILE A 87 4.37 11.78 -1.78
CA ILE A 87 3.15 12.44 -1.32
C ILE A 87 2.70 11.84 0.01
N MET A 88 2.59 10.52 0.11
CA MET A 88 2.17 9.84 1.36
C MET A 88 3.08 10.23 2.54
N ARG A 89 4.41 10.24 2.35
CA ARG A 89 5.36 10.67 3.38
C ARG A 89 5.23 12.15 3.73
N ASN A 90 5.04 13.02 2.76
CA ASN A 90 4.88 14.45 3.01
C ASN A 90 3.57 14.75 3.76
N THR A 91 2.50 14.00 3.46
CA THR A 91 1.19 14.19 4.07
C THR A 91 1.09 13.58 5.46
N PHE A 92 1.60 12.36 5.65
CA PHE A 92 1.39 11.59 6.87
C PHE A 92 2.65 11.35 7.71
N GLY A 93 3.84 11.70 7.21
CA GLY A 93 5.10 11.29 7.80
C GLY A 93 5.33 9.79 7.62
N ASP A 94 5.71 9.11 8.70
CA ASP A 94 5.80 7.65 8.71
C ASP A 94 4.42 7.01 8.81
N TYR A 95 3.77 6.87 7.65
CA TYR A 95 2.44 6.26 7.56
C TYR A 95 2.44 4.77 7.89
N ARG A 96 3.58 4.06 7.78
CA ARG A 96 3.65 2.62 8.09
C ARG A 96 3.57 2.38 9.59
N ALA A 97 4.25 3.21 10.38
CA ALA A 97 4.13 3.18 11.83
C ALA A 97 2.68 3.46 12.27
N LYS A 98 2.03 4.45 11.65
CA LYS A 98 0.61 4.78 11.93
C LYS A 98 -0.35 3.65 11.59
N MET A 99 -0.14 2.95 10.47
CA MET A 99 -0.92 1.76 10.12
C MET A 99 -0.79 0.66 11.18
N ALA A 100 0.42 0.39 11.65
CA ALA A 100 0.68 -0.63 12.66
C ALA A 100 0.07 -0.25 14.03
N GLU A 101 0.12 1.03 14.38
CA GLU A 101 -0.51 1.56 15.59
C GLU A 101 -2.04 1.40 15.55
N GLU A 102 -2.67 1.74 14.42
CA GLU A 102 -4.11 1.57 14.22
C GLU A 102 -4.52 0.10 14.28
N GLU A 103 -3.77 -0.81 13.66
CA GLU A 103 -4.03 -2.26 13.72
C GLU A 103 -3.92 -2.78 15.16
N ASN A 104 -2.91 -2.32 15.90
CA ASN A 104 -2.73 -2.70 17.30
C ASN A 104 -3.86 -2.14 18.19
N GLN A 105 -4.29 -0.91 17.93
CA GLN A 105 -5.41 -0.30 18.66
C GLN A 105 -6.70 -1.09 18.43
N PHE A 106 -7.01 -1.42 17.16
CA PHE A 106 -8.18 -2.22 16.82
C PHE A 106 -8.14 -3.62 17.43
N ARG A 107 -6.96 -4.25 17.45
CA ARG A 107 -6.74 -5.55 18.12
C ARG A 107 -7.07 -5.49 19.60
N LYS A 108 -6.56 -4.48 20.31
CA LYS A 108 -6.83 -4.27 21.74
C LYS A 108 -8.31 -4.01 22.02
N GLU A 109 -8.95 -3.21 21.18
CA GLU A 109 -10.39 -2.94 21.29
C GLU A 109 -11.21 -4.22 21.11
N LEU A 110 -10.88 -5.03 20.10
CA LEU A 110 -11.54 -6.30 19.85
C LEU A 110 -11.33 -7.30 21.00
N GLU A 111 -10.12 -7.40 21.54
CA GLU A 111 -9.82 -8.21 22.73
C GLU A 111 -10.63 -7.74 23.95
N GLY A 112 -10.77 -6.43 24.14
CA GLY A 112 -11.61 -5.85 25.18
C GLY A 112 -13.09 -6.20 25.02
N VAL A 113 -13.62 -6.15 23.79
CA VAL A 113 -15.01 -6.53 23.48
C VAL A 113 -15.24 -8.01 23.74
N LEU A 114 -14.40 -8.89 23.20
CA LEU A 114 -14.53 -10.34 23.40
C LEU A 114 -14.31 -10.74 24.87
N GLY A 115 -13.40 -10.07 25.57
CA GLY A 115 -13.18 -10.23 27.01
C GLY A 115 -14.42 -9.86 27.82
N SER A 116 -15.08 -8.76 27.46
CA SER A 116 -16.34 -8.30 28.06
C SER A 116 -17.49 -9.28 27.81
N GLU A 117 -17.65 -9.78 26.58
CA GLU A 117 -18.71 -10.75 26.25
C GLU A 117 -18.55 -12.07 27.00
N ARG A 118 -17.31 -12.59 27.12
CA ARG A 118 -17.03 -13.78 27.94
C ARG A 118 -17.34 -13.52 29.41
N GLY A 119 -16.99 -12.34 29.93
CA GLY A 119 -17.32 -11.91 31.30
C GLY A 119 -18.84 -11.85 31.55
N LEU A 120 -19.61 -11.30 30.61
CA LEU A 120 -21.06 -11.19 30.70
C LEU A 120 -21.74 -12.57 30.68
N ARG A 121 -21.26 -13.49 29.84
CA ARG A 121 -21.77 -14.88 29.77
C ARG A 121 -21.52 -15.63 31.08
N LEU A 122 -20.33 -15.51 31.66
CA LEU A 122 -20.00 -16.13 32.96
C LEU A 122 -20.86 -15.55 34.10
N ALA A 123 -21.04 -14.22 34.13
CA ALA A 123 -21.89 -13.56 35.12
C ALA A 123 -23.36 -14.00 35.00
N LYS A 124 -23.85 -14.27 33.78
CA LYS A 124 -25.21 -14.78 33.55
C LYS A 124 -25.35 -16.24 34.01
N VAL A 125 -24.40 -17.12 33.66
CA VAL A 125 -24.38 -18.52 34.12
C VAL A 125 -24.37 -18.61 35.65
N ARG A 126 -23.53 -17.80 36.32
CA ARG A 126 -23.47 -17.74 37.78
C ARG A 126 -24.81 -17.33 38.42
N LYS A 127 -25.56 -16.42 37.79
CA LYS A 127 -26.92 -16.02 38.24
C LYS A 127 -28.00 -17.07 38.00
N THR A 128 -27.77 -18.03 37.10
CA THR A 128 -28.72 -19.12 36.80
C THR A 128 -28.50 -20.34 37.68
N LEU A 129 -27.34 -20.45 38.32
CA LEU A 129 -26.96 -21.51 39.27
C LEU A 129 -27.26 -21.16 40.74
N GLN A 130 -27.87 -20.00 41.00
CA GLN A 130 -28.41 -19.59 42.30
C GLN A 130 -29.93 -19.52 42.21
#